data_AF-A0A8J3CBD5-F1
#
_entry.id   AF-A0A8J3CBD5-F1
#
_cell.length_a   1.000
_cell.length_b   1.000
_cell.length_c   1.000
_cell.angle_alpha   90.00
_cell.angle_beta   90.00
_cell.angle_gamma   90.00
#
_symmetry.space_group_name_H-M   'P 1'
#
loop_
_entity.id
_entity.type
_entity.pdbx_description
1 polymer ?
#
loop_
_entity_poly.entity_id
_entity_poly.type
_entity_poly.pdbx_seq_one_letter_code
_entity_poly.pdbx_strand_id
1 'polypeptide(L)' 'MDAAGVRYTSESYPGTAHGFTMSDTAAFSPSRLERHWDHLLSLFASTLTAG' A
#
# COMPACT_ATOMS: atom_id res chain seq x y z
N MET A 1 -1.86 12.55 10.67
CA MET A 1 -1.60 13.26 9.40
C MET A 1 -2.48 14.49 9.28
N ASP A 2 -3.68 14.49 9.87
CA ASP A 2 -4.60 15.64 9.86
C ASP A 2 -4.00 16.90 10.51
N ALA A 3 -3.35 16.77 11.68
CA ALA A 3 -2.69 17.89 12.34
C ALA A 3 -1.53 18.50 11.53
N ALA A 4 -0.97 17.75 10.57
CA ALA A 4 0.10 18.22 9.70
C ALA A 4 -0.44 18.84 8.39
N GLY A 5 -1.76 18.81 8.14
CA GLY A 5 -2.39 19.39 6.95
C GLY A 5 -2.00 18.71 5.62
N VAL A 6 -1.43 17.51 5.66
CA VAL A 6 -1.01 16.78 4.45
C VAL A 6 -2.15 15.95 3.90
N ARG A 7 -2.23 15.83 2.57
CA ARG A 7 -3.12 14.87 1.92
C ARG A 7 -2.55 13.47 2.07
N TYR A 8 -3.35 12.55 2.57
CA TYR A 8 -2.94 11.17 2.77
C TYR A 8 -4.13 10.23 2.63
N THR A 9 -3.82 8.96 2.41
CA THR A 9 -4.75 7.85 2.55
C THR A 9 -4.12 6.84 3.49
N SER A 10 -4.90 6.34 4.45
CA SER A 10 -4.49 5.23 5.31
C SER A 10 -5.45 4.07 5.07
N GLU A 11 -4.89 2.89 4.82
CA GLU A 11 -5.67 1.68 4.55
C GLU A 11 -5.31 0.59 5.56
N SER A 12 -6.33 -0.12 6.03
CA SER A 12 -6.18 -1.31 6.87
C SER A 12 -6.67 -2.52 6.09
N TYR A 13 -5.94 -3.63 6.18
CA TYR A 13 -6.29 -4.90 5.55
C TYR A 13 -6.67 -5.92 6.63
N PRO A 14 -7.96 -6.07 6.97
CA PRO A 14 -8.40 -7.03 7.98
C PRO A 14 -7.93 -8.45 7.68
N GLY A 15 -7.50 -9.16 8.74
CA GLY A 15 -6.99 -10.53 8.63
C GLY A 15 -5.61 -10.66 7.98
N THR A 16 -4.92 -9.55 7.75
CA THR A 16 -3.60 -9.56 7.10
C THR A 16 -2.51 -9.43 8.15
N ALA A 17 -1.58 -10.38 8.16
CA ALA A 17 -0.45 -10.35 9.07
C ALA A 17 0.61 -9.32 8.60
N HIS A 18 1.40 -8.83 9.56
CA HIS A 18 2.59 -8.07 9.22
C HIS A 18 3.51 -8.92 8.33
N GLY A 19 4.05 -8.32 7.27
CA GLY A 19 4.92 -9.00 6.31
C GLY A 19 4.22 -9.71 5.16
N PHE A 20 2.93 -9.43 4.93
CA PHE A 20 2.14 -10.07 3.85
C PHE A 20 2.68 -9.91 2.43
N THR A 21 3.63 -9.01 2.21
CA THR A 21 4.29 -8.77 0.92
C THR A 21 5.55 -9.61 0.71
N MET A 22 6.07 -10.26 1.76
CA MET A 22 7.32 -11.03 1.73
C MET A 22 7.05 -12.49 1.37
N SER A 23 7.30 -12.86 0.12
CA SER A 23 6.93 -14.17 -0.47
C SER A 23 7.61 -15.38 0.17
N ASP A 24 8.68 -15.17 0.91
CA ASP A 24 9.45 -16.17 1.64
C ASP A 24 8.95 -16.41 3.07
N THR A 25 7.85 -15.74 3.48
CA THR A 25 7.29 -15.86 4.82
C THR A 25 5.91 -16.54 4.81
N ALA A 26 5.56 -17.17 5.94
CA ALA A 26 4.22 -17.73 6.14
C ALA A 26 3.10 -16.66 6.17
N ALA A 27 3.46 -15.37 6.28
CA ALA A 27 2.51 -14.26 6.25
C ALA A 27 2.10 -13.88 4.81
N PHE A 28 2.79 -14.39 3.79
CA PHE A 28 2.60 -13.98 2.40
C PHE A 28 1.14 -14.13 1.94
N SER A 29 0.62 -13.06 1.34
CA SER A 29 -0.71 -13.04 0.77
C SER A 29 -0.67 -12.42 -0.64
N PRO A 30 -0.78 -13.24 -1.70
CA PRO A 30 -0.73 -12.75 -3.08
C PRO A 30 -1.77 -11.67 -3.38
N SER A 31 -3.01 -11.86 -2.93
CA SER A 31 -4.10 -10.90 -3.17
C SER A 31 -3.92 -9.58 -2.43
N ARG A 32 -3.26 -9.59 -1.26
CA ARG A 32 -2.92 -8.37 -0.52
C ARG A 32 -1.73 -7.66 -1.15
N LEU A 33 -0.74 -8.42 -1.64
CA LEU A 33 0.38 -7.87 -2.40
C LEU A 33 -0.11 -7.16 -3.67
N GLU A 34 -1.00 -7.78 -4.44
CA GLU A 34 -1.59 -7.20 -5.66
C GLU A 34 -2.31 -5.89 -5.35
N ARG A 35 -3.25 -5.89 -4.39
CA ARG A 35 -3.95 -4.68 -3.97
C ARG A 35 -3.01 -3.58 -3.47
N HIS A 36 -1.97 -3.96 -2.73
CA HIS A 36 -0.97 -3.01 -2.26
C HIS A 36 -0.26 -2.31 -3.43
N TRP A 37 0.12 -3.07 -4.47
CA TRP A 37 0.75 -2.52 -5.66
C TRP A 37 -0.20 -1.64 -6.48
N ASP A 38 -1.46 -2.05 -6.66
CA ASP A 38 -2.45 -1.23 -7.37
C ASP A 38 -2.58 0.16 -6.76
N HIS A 39 -2.67 0.24 -5.42
CA HIS A 39 -2.81 1.49 -4.70
C HIS A 39 -1.53 2.34 -4.75
N LEU A 40 -0.36 1.69 -4.59
CA LEU A 40 0.93 2.39 -4.63
C LEU A 40 1.23 2.97 -6.01
N LEU A 41 1.00 2.19 -7.06
CA LEU A 41 1.22 2.62 -8.44
C LEU A 41 0.20 3.71 -8.84
N SER A 42 -1.05 3.60 -8.39
CA SER A 42 -2.05 4.66 -8.59
C SER A 42 -1.63 5.97 -7.92
N LEU A 43 -1.08 5.91 -6.70
CA LEU A 43 -0.54 7.09 -6.03
C LEU A 43 0.59 7.73 -6.86
N PHE A 44 1.55 6.93 -7.33
CA PHE A 44 2.64 7.44 -8.17
C PHE A 44 2.15 8.04 -9.49
N ALA A 45 1.23 7.38 -10.17
CA ALA A 45 0.64 7.89 -11.41
C ALA A 45 -0.06 9.25 -11.22
N SER A 46 -0.66 9.49 -10.05
CA SER A 46 -1.33 10.77 -9.74
C SER A 46 -0.41 11.88 -9.23
N THR A 47 0.77 11.54 -8.71
CA THR A 47 1.65 12.48 -7.98
C THR A 47 2.95 12.79 -8.69
N LEU A 48 3.48 11.86 -9.48
CA LEU A 48 4.70 12.04 -10.24
C LEU A 48 4.36 12.61 -11.62
N THR A 49 4.74 13.86 -11.88
CA THR A 49 4.77 14.39 -13.25
C THR A 49 6.00 13.89 -13.97
N ALA A 50 5.91 13.63 -15.29
CA ALA A 50 7.12 13.48 -16.10
C ALA A 50 7.98 14.73 -15.93
N GLY A 51 9.23 14.54 -15.50
CA GLY A 51 10.18 15.63 -15.23
C GLY A 51 10.55 16.42 -16.47
#